data_AF-A0A140HEM4-F1
#
_entry.id   AF-A0A140HEM4-F1
#
_cell.length_a   1.000
_cell.length_b   1.000
_cell.length_c   1.000
_cell.angle_alpha   90.00
_cell.angle_beta   90.00
_cell.angle_gamma   90.00
#
_symmetry.space_group_name_H-M   'P 1'
#
loop_
_entity.id
_entity.type
_entity.pdbx_description
1 polymer ?
#
loop_
_entity_poly.entity_id
_entity_poly.type
_entity_poly.pdbx_seq_one_letter_code
_entity_poly.pdbx_strand_id
1 'polypeptide(L)'
;IRDEKVKVLKALAPISPDGLTTQVVRGQYIAGYSAGKPVPGYLEEENSNTQSDTETFVALRADIRNWRWAGVPFYLRTGKRMPQKLSQIVIHFKEPSHYIFAPEQRLQISNKLIIRLQPDEGISLRVMTKEQGLEKGMQLRSGPLQ
;
A
#
# COMPACT_ATOMS: atom_id res chain seq x y z
N ILE A 1 -24.56 2.41 9.90
CA ILE A 1 -23.08 2.27 9.75
C ILE A 1 -22.63 0.81 9.83
N ARG A 2 -22.98 0.03 10.88
CA ARG A 2 -22.57 -1.38 11.02
C ARG A 2 -23.03 -2.26 9.85
N ASP A 3 -24.27 -2.08 9.40
CA ASP A 3 -24.82 -2.88 8.29
C ASP A 3 -24.08 -2.65 6.98
N GLU A 4 -23.67 -1.41 6.69
CA GLU A 4 -22.87 -1.09 5.49
C GLU A 4 -21.49 -1.73 5.55
N LYS A 5 -20.84 -1.77 6.73
CA LYS A 5 -19.60 -2.53 6.92
C LYS A 5 -19.82 -4.02 6.64
N VAL A 6 -20.91 -4.59 7.16
CA VAL A 6 -21.24 -6.00 6.94
C VAL A 6 -21.52 -6.30 5.46
N LYS A 7 -22.20 -5.40 4.73
CA LYS A 7 -22.42 -5.56 3.28
C LYS A 7 -21.11 -5.66 2.51
N VAL A 8 -20.11 -4.83 2.85
CA VAL A 8 -18.79 -4.89 2.22
C VAL A 8 -18.08 -6.20 2.56
N LEU A 9 -18.09 -6.61 3.82
CA LEU A 9 -17.46 -7.87 4.25
C LEU A 9 -18.09 -9.09 3.58
N LYS A 10 -19.43 -9.12 3.44
CA LYS A 10 -20.16 -10.18 2.72
C LYS A 10 -19.83 -10.20 1.22
N ALA A 11 -19.42 -9.07 0.64
CA ALA A 11 -19.05 -8.96 -0.75
C ALA A 11 -17.56 -9.28 -1.02
N LEU A 12 -16.76 -9.60 0.00
CA LEU A 12 -15.38 -10.01 -0.22
C LEU A 12 -15.33 -11.30 -1.05
N ALA A 13 -14.53 -11.28 -2.11
CA ALA A 13 -14.21 -12.48 -2.87
C ALA A 13 -13.38 -13.43 -1.97
N PRO A 14 -13.80 -14.70 -1.81
CA PRO A 14 -12.96 -15.69 -1.17
C PRO A 14 -11.66 -15.89 -1.95
N ILE A 15 -10.55 -16.06 -1.23
CA ILE A 15 -9.26 -16.45 -1.83
C ILE A 15 -9.29 -17.97 -2.00
N SER A 16 -9.22 -18.45 -3.23
CA SER A 16 -9.16 -19.89 -3.52
C SER A 16 -7.76 -20.44 -3.23
N PRO A 17 -7.59 -21.77 -3.09
CA PRO A 17 -6.27 -22.38 -2.97
C PRO A 17 -5.31 -21.96 -4.10
N ASP A 18 -5.80 -21.91 -5.35
CA ASP A 18 -5.01 -21.46 -6.50
C ASP A 18 -4.67 -19.96 -6.43
N GLY A 19 -5.57 -19.16 -5.84
CA GLY A 19 -5.37 -17.74 -5.61
C GLY A 19 -4.33 -17.44 -4.53
N LEU A 20 -4.03 -18.39 -3.63
CA LEU A 20 -3.14 -18.16 -2.50
C LEU A 20 -1.73 -17.73 -2.95
N THR A 21 -1.21 -18.33 -4.02
CA THR A 21 0.14 -18.05 -4.54
C THR A 21 0.24 -16.70 -5.27
N THR A 22 -0.89 -16.15 -5.72
CA THR A 22 -0.94 -14.91 -6.53
C THR A 22 -1.50 -13.71 -5.77
N GLN A 23 -2.34 -13.96 -4.76
CA GLN A 23 -3.03 -12.92 -3.99
C GLN A 23 -2.43 -12.72 -2.60
N VAL A 24 -1.65 -13.65 -2.07
CA VAL A 24 -1.12 -13.57 -0.71
C VAL A 24 0.38 -13.78 -0.71
N VAL A 25 1.09 -12.86 -0.06
CA VAL A 25 2.51 -12.98 0.26
C VAL A 25 2.64 -12.98 1.78
N ARG A 26 3.35 -13.97 2.28
CA ARG A 26 3.63 -14.17 3.71
C ARG A 26 5.12 -14.15 3.94
N GLY A 27 5.53 -13.67 5.09
CA GLY A 27 6.94 -13.61 5.45
C GLY A 27 7.14 -13.68 6.95
N GLN A 28 8.32 -14.16 7.33
CA GLN A 28 8.79 -14.19 8.70
C GLN A 28 10.13 -13.45 8.72
N TYR A 29 10.30 -12.49 9.64
CA TYR A 29 11.53 -11.70 9.69
C TYR A 29 12.68 -12.55 10.24
N ILE A 30 13.85 -12.35 9.64
CA ILE A 30 15.12 -12.93 10.08
C ILE A 30 15.93 -11.89 10.84
N ALA A 31 17.08 -12.30 11.39
CA ALA A 31 18.01 -11.40 12.02
C ALA A 31 18.40 -10.25 11.08
N GLY A 32 18.55 -9.06 11.64
CA GLY A 32 18.81 -7.86 10.85
C GLY A 32 19.25 -6.69 11.71
N TYR A 33 19.08 -5.47 11.19
CA TYR A 33 19.41 -4.24 11.90
C TYR A 33 18.17 -3.36 12.07
N SER A 34 17.98 -2.83 13.27
CA SER A 34 16.90 -1.89 13.60
C SER A 34 17.47 -0.76 14.45
N ALA A 35 17.24 0.49 14.04
CA ALA A 35 17.81 1.68 14.68
C ALA A 35 19.34 1.56 14.92
N GLY A 36 20.06 1.00 13.95
CA GLY A 36 21.52 0.82 13.99
C GLY A 36 22.02 -0.32 14.88
N LYS A 37 21.13 -1.10 15.51
CA LYS A 37 21.51 -2.23 16.36
C LYS A 37 21.14 -3.57 15.71
N PRO A 38 21.96 -4.62 15.85
CA PRO A 38 21.58 -5.95 15.44
C PRO A 38 20.38 -6.42 16.28
N VAL A 39 19.43 -7.08 15.64
CA VAL A 39 18.24 -7.64 16.26
C VAL A 39 18.04 -9.07 15.78
N PRO A 40 17.60 -9.98 16.67
CA PRO A 40 17.41 -11.39 16.33
C PRO A 40 16.26 -11.59 15.33
N GLY A 41 16.27 -12.73 14.64
CA GLY A 41 15.14 -13.20 13.86
C GLY A 41 13.98 -13.66 14.74
N TYR A 42 12.79 -13.85 14.15
CA TYR A 42 11.59 -14.21 14.93
C TYR A 42 11.75 -15.52 15.71
N LEU A 43 12.40 -16.52 15.11
CA LEU A 43 12.70 -17.81 15.73
C LEU A 43 13.92 -17.78 16.68
N GLU A 44 14.55 -16.62 16.82
CA GLU A 44 15.72 -16.39 17.68
C GLU A 44 15.37 -15.45 18.85
N GLU A 45 14.15 -14.89 18.91
CA GLU A 45 13.70 -14.07 20.02
C GLU A 45 13.66 -14.91 21.31
N GLU A 46 13.81 -14.25 22.46
CA GLU A 46 13.74 -14.91 23.76
C GLU A 46 12.36 -15.59 23.95
N ASN A 47 12.37 -16.87 24.36
CA ASN A 47 11.17 -17.71 24.48
C ASN A 47 10.41 -17.96 23.16
N SER A 48 11.07 -17.80 22.01
CA SER A 48 10.48 -18.14 20.72
C SER A 48 10.29 -19.65 20.54
N ASN A 49 9.22 -20.02 19.83
CA ASN A 49 9.08 -21.37 19.30
C ASN A 49 9.92 -21.48 18.02
N THR A 50 11.06 -22.17 18.10
CA THR A 50 12.02 -22.34 16.99
C THR A 50 11.47 -23.15 15.81
N GLN A 51 10.30 -23.80 15.97
CA GLN A 51 9.60 -24.54 14.92
C GLN A 51 8.36 -23.81 14.40
N SER A 52 8.19 -22.52 14.73
CA SER A 52 7.01 -21.74 14.34
C SER A 52 6.99 -21.40 12.84
N ASP A 53 5.85 -21.64 12.20
CA ASP A 53 5.53 -21.18 10.85
C ASP A 53 4.75 -19.86 10.84
N THR A 54 4.56 -19.22 12.00
CA THR A 54 3.78 -17.99 12.15
C THR A 54 4.38 -16.84 11.35
N GLU A 55 3.54 -16.16 10.57
CA GLU A 55 3.94 -15.01 9.78
C GLU A 55 4.13 -13.75 10.63
N THR A 56 5.17 -12.99 10.34
CA THR A 56 5.38 -11.64 10.91
C THR A 56 5.12 -10.53 9.90
N PHE A 57 4.84 -10.89 8.65
CA PHE A 57 4.48 -10.01 7.54
C PHE A 57 3.43 -10.68 6.66
N VAL A 58 2.41 -9.93 6.27
CA VAL A 58 1.42 -10.35 5.29
C VAL A 58 1.12 -9.19 4.34
N ALA A 59 1.15 -9.48 3.04
CA ALA A 59 0.54 -8.65 2.00
C ALA A 59 -0.53 -9.45 1.29
N LEU A 60 -1.73 -8.89 1.13
CA LEU A 60 -2.82 -9.56 0.46
C LEU A 60 -3.53 -8.63 -0.51
N ARG A 61 -4.01 -9.20 -1.61
CA ARG A 61 -4.96 -8.60 -2.53
C ARG A 61 -6.35 -9.14 -2.21
N ALA A 62 -7.29 -8.26 -1.88
CA ALA A 62 -8.70 -8.55 -1.73
C ALA A 62 -9.50 -7.89 -2.86
N ASP A 63 -10.48 -8.61 -3.41
CA ASP A 63 -11.41 -8.06 -4.38
C ASP A 63 -12.82 -8.00 -3.75
N ILE A 64 -13.56 -6.92 -3.97
CA ILE A 64 -14.91 -6.71 -3.43
C ILE A 64 -15.93 -6.82 -4.57
N ARG A 65 -16.77 -7.85 -4.53
CA ARG A 65 -17.77 -8.20 -5.55
C ARG A 65 -19.06 -7.38 -5.38
N ASN A 66 -18.97 -6.08 -5.58
CA ASN A 66 -20.13 -5.22 -5.72
C ASN A 66 -19.94 -4.20 -6.85
N TRP A 67 -21.01 -3.50 -7.25
CA TRP A 67 -20.97 -2.56 -8.36
C TRP A 67 -19.99 -1.40 -8.16
N ARG A 68 -19.79 -0.96 -6.90
CA ARG A 68 -18.96 0.20 -6.56
C ARG A 68 -17.46 -0.09 -6.67
N TRP A 69 -17.06 -1.33 -6.42
CA TRP A 69 -15.66 -1.78 -6.35
C TRP A 69 -15.31 -2.87 -7.38
N ALA A 70 -16.21 -3.12 -8.34
CA ALA A 70 -15.93 -4.04 -9.44
C ALA A 70 -14.64 -3.68 -10.17
N GLY A 71 -13.69 -4.63 -10.21
CA GLY A 71 -12.38 -4.46 -10.85
C GLY A 71 -11.39 -3.58 -10.09
N VAL A 72 -11.69 -3.17 -8.84
CA VAL A 72 -10.78 -2.39 -8.00
C VAL A 72 -10.13 -3.30 -6.95
N PRO A 73 -8.82 -3.59 -7.05
CA PRO A 73 -8.13 -4.40 -6.06
C PRO A 73 -7.84 -3.60 -4.78
N PHE A 74 -8.03 -4.23 -3.64
CA PHE A 74 -7.63 -3.71 -2.32
C PHE A 74 -6.36 -4.42 -1.87
N TYR A 75 -5.27 -3.68 -1.71
CA TYR A 75 -4.04 -4.22 -1.17
C TYR A 75 -3.94 -3.89 0.32
N LEU A 76 -3.78 -4.91 1.15
CA LEU A 76 -3.52 -4.76 2.58
C LEU A 76 -2.14 -5.29 2.87
N ARG A 77 -1.33 -4.50 3.60
CA ARG A 77 0.02 -4.89 4.02
C ARG A 77 0.21 -4.57 5.49
N THR A 78 0.65 -5.55 6.25
CA THR A 78 1.03 -5.39 7.65
C THR A 78 2.29 -6.19 7.92
N GLY A 79 3.12 -5.72 8.85
CA GLY A 79 4.31 -6.44 9.24
C GLY A 79 4.99 -5.86 10.47
N LYS A 80 5.80 -6.70 11.12
CA LYS A 80 6.71 -6.34 12.20
C LYS A 80 8.12 -6.16 11.64
N ARG A 81 9.01 -5.51 12.40
CA ARG A 81 10.40 -5.20 12.00
C ARG A 81 10.50 -4.49 10.64
N MET A 82 9.51 -3.65 10.33
CA MET A 82 9.52 -2.79 9.15
C MET A 82 10.40 -1.56 9.39
N PRO A 83 10.92 -0.89 8.34
CA PRO A 83 11.83 0.26 8.48
C PRO A 83 11.29 1.42 9.33
N GLN A 84 9.96 1.57 9.40
CA GLN A 84 9.30 2.59 10.19
C GLN A 84 7.93 2.10 10.68
N LYS A 85 7.47 2.67 11.81
CA LYS A 85 6.06 2.60 12.21
C LYS A 85 5.25 3.43 11.24
N LEU A 86 4.24 2.83 10.59
CA LEU A 86 3.39 3.52 9.63
C LEU A 86 2.02 2.83 9.53
N SER A 87 0.96 3.63 9.63
CA SER A 87 -0.42 3.25 9.34
C SER A 87 -1.02 4.29 8.40
N GLN A 88 -1.41 3.88 7.20
CA GLN A 88 -1.95 4.76 6.19
C GLN A 88 -2.90 4.04 5.24
N ILE A 89 -3.82 4.79 4.65
CA ILE A 89 -4.68 4.38 3.55
C ILE A 89 -4.25 5.19 2.33
N VAL A 90 -3.93 4.52 1.23
CA VAL A 90 -3.55 5.19 -0.02
C VAL A 90 -4.54 4.81 -1.11
N ILE A 91 -5.27 5.80 -1.61
CA ILE A 91 -6.20 5.65 -2.73
C ILE A 91 -5.47 6.09 -3.99
N HIS A 92 -5.22 5.15 -4.90
CA HIS A 92 -4.67 5.43 -6.22
C HIS A 92 -5.81 5.70 -7.19
N PHE A 93 -5.81 6.87 -7.82
CA PHE A 93 -6.78 7.19 -8.86
C PHE A 93 -6.33 6.61 -10.21
N LYS A 94 -7.30 6.29 -11.07
CA LYS A 94 -7.03 5.88 -12.44
C LYS A 94 -6.30 6.99 -13.19
N GLU A 95 -5.42 6.60 -14.09
CA GLU A 95 -4.77 7.54 -15.00
C GLU A 95 -5.82 8.21 -15.90
N PRO A 96 -5.65 9.51 -16.21
CA PRO A 96 -6.51 10.19 -17.17
C PRO A 96 -6.38 9.53 -18.55
N SER A 97 -7.51 9.32 -19.22
CA SER A 97 -7.55 8.66 -20.54
C SER A 97 -6.83 9.47 -21.63
N HIS A 98 -6.87 10.80 -21.51
CA HIS A 98 -6.22 11.73 -22.42
C HIS A 98 -4.99 12.33 -21.73
N TYR A 99 -3.83 12.03 -22.30
CA TYR A 99 -2.54 12.52 -21.83
C TYR A 99 -1.88 13.34 -22.93
N ILE A 100 -1.79 14.65 -22.71
CA ILE A 100 -1.31 15.63 -23.70
C ILE A 100 0.17 16.03 -23.48
N PHE A 101 0.85 15.40 -22.51
CA PHE A 101 2.24 15.69 -22.18
C PHE A 101 3.17 14.59 -22.74
N ALA A 102 4.49 14.82 -22.66
CA ALA A 102 5.49 13.91 -23.23
C ALA A 102 5.30 12.47 -22.72
N PRO A 103 5.23 11.44 -23.60
CA PRO A 103 4.94 10.04 -23.21
C PRO A 103 5.84 9.47 -22.11
N GLU A 104 7.09 9.93 -22.06
CA GLU A 104 8.08 9.56 -21.03
C GLU A 104 7.63 9.92 -19.61
N GLN A 105 6.79 10.95 -19.46
CA GLN A 105 6.26 11.40 -18.18
C GLN A 105 4.99 10.63 -17.77
N ARG A 106 4.45 9.76 -18.65
CA ARG A 106 3.16 9.06 -18.44
C ARG A 106 3.21 8.03 -17.30
N LEU A 107 4.35 7.42 -17.03
CA LEU A 107 4.48 6.36 -16.01
C LEU A 107 4.34 6.85 -14.54
N GLN A 108 4.16 8.16 -14.31
CA GLN A 108 4.17 8.77 -12.96
C GLN A 108 2.89 9.55 -12.59
N ILE A 109 1.80 9.44 -13.37
CA ILE A 109 0.73 10.45 -13.39
C ILE A 109 -0.52 10.15 -12.55
N SER A 110 -0.57 9.03 -11.83
CA SER A 110 -1.76 8.73 -11.00
C SER A 110 -1.80 9.62 -9.76
N ASN A 111 -2.90 10.38 -9.62
CA ASN A 111 -3.18 11.10 -8.37
C ASN A 111 -3.28 10.09 -7.22
N LYS A 112 -2.92 10.54 -6.00
CA LYS A 112 -3.01 9.71 -4.80
C LYS A 112 -3.62 10.50 -3.65
N LEU A 113 -4.66 9.98 -3.03
CA LEU A 113 -5.12 10.49 -1.73
C LEU A 113 -4.51 9.61 -0.64
N ILE A 114 -3.66 10.22 0.19
CA ILE A 114 -2.95 9.56 1.28
C ILE A 114 -3.59 10.03 2.58
N ILE A 115 -4.18 9.11 3.32
CA ILE A 115 -4.72 9.34 4.66
C ILE A 115 -3.78 8.65 5.63
N ARG A 116 -2.99 9.42 6.38
CA ARG A 116 -2.06 8.90 7.38
C ARG A 116 -2.73 8.86 8.74
N LEU A 117 -2.71 7.68 9.35
CA LEU A 117 -3.31 7.41 10.66
C LEU A 117 -2.26 7.42 11.78
N GLN A 118 -1.01 7.03 11.50
CA GLN A 118 0.11 7.14 12.45
C GLN A 118 1.45 6.89 11.75
N PRO A 119 2.57 7.48 12.22
CA PRO A 119 2.64 8.71 13.03
C PRO A 119 2.19 9.92 12.22
N ASP A 120 2.06 11.09 12.85
CA ASP A 120 1.76 12.36 12.18
C ASP A 120 0.47 12.30 11.35
N GLU A 121 -0.67 12.29 12.05
CA GLU A 121 -2.00 12.19 11.47
C GLU A 121 -2.23 13.31 10.44
N GLY A 122 -2.74 12.95 9.26
CA GLY A 122 -2.96 13.94 8.22
C GLY A 122 -3.51 13.37 6.93
N ILE A 123 -3.95 14.27 6.05
CA ILE A 123 -4.47 13.95 4.73
C ILE A 123 -3.65 14.72 3.70
N SER A 124 -3.18 14.05 2.66
CA SER A 124 -2.44 14.66 1.57
C SER A 124 -2.96 14.17 0.23
N LEU A 125 -3.29 15.09 -0.66
CA LEU A 125 -3.60 14.79 -2.05
C LEU A 125 -2.35 15.04 -2.88
N ARG A 126 -1.78 13.99 -3.48
CA ARG A 126 -0.71 14.11 -4.47
C ARG A 126 -1.31 14.28 -5.84
N VAL A 127 -0.97 15.40 -6.49
CA VAL A 127 -1.39 15.73 -7.85
C VAL A 127 -0.17 16.09 -8.70
N MET A 128 -0.38 16.06 -10.01
CA MET A 128 0.60 16.59 -10.96
C MET A 128 0.44 18.10 -11.07
N THR A 129 1.57 18.81 -10.98
CA THR A 129 1.64 20.26 -11.22
C THR A 129 2.71 20.53 -12.26
N LYS A 130 2.57 21.64 -13.00
CA LYS A 130 3.64 22.11 -13.89
C LYS A 130 4.87 22.45 -13.04
N GLU A 131 6.04 22.00 -13.48
CA GLU A 131 7.29 22.40 -12.88
C GLU A 131 7.58 23.88 -13.16
N GLN A 132 7.91 24.64 -12.11
CA GLN A 132 8.18 26.06 -12.23
C GLN A 132 9.63 26.28 -12.70
N GLY A 133 9.81 27.07 -13.74
CA GLY A 133 11.11 27.45 -14.31
C GLY A 133 10.97 27.88 -15.76
N LEU A 134 11.63 28.98 -16.13
CA LEU A 134 11.59 29.52 -17.50
C LEU A 134 12.23 28.56 -18.52
N GLU A 135 13.21 27.75 -18.10
CA GLU A 135 13.91 26.78 -18.94
C GLU A 135 13.25 25.38 -18.98
N LYS A 136 12.27 25.11 -18.10
CA LYS A 136 11.74 23.74 -17.89
C LYS A 136 10.54 23.37 -18.77
N GLY A 137 10.09 24.26 -19.67
CA GLY A 137 9.02 23.97 -20.63
C GLY A 137 7.73 23.42 -19.97
N MET A 138 7.15 22.36 -20.56
CA MET A 138 5.96 21.66 -20.07
C MET A 138 6.34 20.34 -19.38
N GLN A 139 7.19 20.42 -18.37
CA GLN A 139 7.52 19.28 -17.50
C GLN A 139 6.58 19.23 -16.29
N LEU A 140 6.13 18.03 -15.94
CA LEU A 140 5.26 17.80 -14.78
C LEU A 140 6.06 17.30 -13.58
N ARG A 141 5.66 17.74 -12.38
CA ARG A 141 6.14 17.19 -11.10
C ARG A 141 4.97 16.69 -10.26
N SER A 142 5.15 15.56 -9.60
CA SER A 142 4.22 15.06 -8.57
C SER A 142 4.57 15.69 -7.22
N GLY A 143 3.61 16.35 -6.59
CA GLY A 143 3.79 16.95 -5.26
C GLY A 143 2.51 16.90 -4.43
N PRO A 144 2.61 17.12 -3.10
CA PRO A 144 1.41 17.39 -2.31
C PRO A 144 0.74 18.66 -2.84
N LEU A 145 -0.58 18.63 -2.99
CA LEU A 145 -1.38 19.83 -3.16
C LEU A 145 -1.31 20.61 -1.84
N GLN A 146 -0.71 21.79 -1.89
CA GLN A 146 -0.68 22.75 -0.79
C GLN A 146 -1.94 23.62 -0.81
#